data_AF-A0A2N2HLD9-F1
#
_entry.id   AF-A0A2N2HLD9-F1
#
_cell.length_a   1.000
_cell.length_b   1.000
_cell.length_c   1.000
_cell.angle_alpha   90.00
_cell.angle_beta   90.00
_cell.angle_gamma   90.00
#
_symmetry.space_group_name_H-M   'P 1'
#
loop_
_entity.id
_entity.type
_entity.pdbx_description
1 polymer ?
#
loop_
_entity_poly.entity_id
_entity_poly.type
_entity_poly.pdbx_seq_one_letter_code
_entity_poly.pdbx_strand_id
1 'polypeptide(L)'
;MILFTIGFTKKNAREFFTLLHRPGLKRVVDVRLNNTSQLAGFTKKGDIEFFLKEIYGLDYIHLPELAPTAEIMEAGRKGGDIDIRHL
;
A
#
# COMPACT_ATOMS: atom_id res chain seq x y z
N MET A 1 -2.50 -18.35 -7.75
CA MET A 1 -1.91 -17.03 -7.40
C MET A 1 -2.23 -16.74 -5.94
N ILE A 2 -1.28 -16.22 -5.16
CA ILE A 2 -1.49 -15.90 -3.74
C ILE A 2 -1.47 -14.38 -3.60
N LEU A 3 -2.53 -13.81 -3.02
CA LEU A 3 -2.67 -12.37 -2.80
C LEU A 3 -2.66 -12.08 -1.30
N PHE A 4 -1.95 -11.02 -0.91
CA PHE A 4 -1.87 -10.52 0.46
C PHE A 4 -2.24 -9.04 0.48
N THR A 5 -2.70 -8.56 1.63
CA THR A 5 -2.96 -7.13 1.87
C THR A 5 -2.05 -6.60 2.96
N ILE A 6 -1.65 -5.34 2.84
CA ILE A 6 -0.85 -4.65 3.85
C ILE A 6 -1.26 -3.19 3.94
N GLY A 7 -1.43 -2.69 5.16
CA GLY A 7 -1.63 -1.28 5.45
C GLY A 7 -0.52 -0.77 6.37
N PHE A 8 -0.13 0.50 6.22
CA PHE A 8 0.99 1.09 6.94
C PHE A 8 0.60 1.84 8.23
N THR A 9 -0.67 2.22 8.40
CA THR A 9 -1.11 2.98 9.57
C THR A 9 -0.82 2.22 10.87
N LYS A 10 -0.29 2.94 11.87
CA LYS A 10 0.18 2.41 13.16
C LYS A 10 1.32 1.38 13.06
N LYS A 11 2.06 1.34 11.94
CA LYS A 11 3.28 0.52 11.80
C LYS A 11 4.48 1.43 11.57
N ASN A 12 5.59 1.16 12.25
CA ASN A 12 6.87 1.74 11.91
C ASN A 12 7.52 0.97 10.74
N ALA A 13 8.64 1.48 10.22
CA ALA A 13 9.34 0.87 9.08
C ALA A 13 9.77 -0.58 9.37
N ARG A 14 10.28 -0.86 10.58
CA ARG A 14 10.72 -2.20 10.97
C ARG A 14 9.57 -3.20 10.88
N GLU A 15 8.42 -2.87 11.45
CA GLU A 15 7.22 -3.72 11.41
C GLU A 15 6.75 -3.92 9.96
N PHE A 16 6.68 -2.84 9.19
CA PHE A 16 6.23 -2.87 7.79
C PHE A 16 7.11 -3.77 6.91
N PHE A 17 8.43 -3.58 6.94
CA PHE A 17 9.35 -4.38 6.11
C PHE A 17 9.47 -5.83 6.60
N THR A 18 9.37 -6.07 7.92
CA THR A 18 9.31 -7.44 8.45
C THR A 18 8.12 -8.22 7.89
N LEU A 19 6.96 -7.58 7.71
CA LEU A 19 5.78 -8.22 7.10
C LEU A 19 5.97 -8.55 5.61
N LEU A 20 6.80 -7.79 4.91
CA LEU A 20 7.13 -8.00 3.50
C LEU A 20 8.20 -9.08 3.29
N HIS A 21 8.95 -9.45 4.34
CA HIS A 21 9.96 -10.50 4.30
C HIS A 21 9.31 -11.90 4.27
N ARG A 22 8.76 -12.28 3.11
CA ARG A 22 8.08 -13.56 2.90
C ARG A 22 8.72 -14.31 1.72
N PRO A 23 9.09 -15.59 1.89
CA PRO A 23 9.59 -16.41 0.80
C PRO A 23 8.60 -16.44 -0.37
N GLY A 24 9.10 -16.16 -1.57
CA GLY A 24 8.30 -16.21 -2.81
C GLY A 24 7.41 -15.00 -3.06
N LEU A 25 7.40 -13.97 -2.20
CA LEU A 25 6.79 -12.68 -2.54
C LEU A 25 7.53 -12.08 -3.75
N LYS A 26 6.78 -11.51 -4.71
CA LYS A 26 7.34 -11.04 -5.99
C LYS A 26 7.20 -9.55 -6.22
N ARG A 27 6.08 -8.97 -5.78
CA ARG A 27 5.70 -7.60 -6.14
C ARG A 27 4.81 -6.98 -5.09
N VAL A 28 4.98 -5.68 -4.87
CA VAL A 28 4.00 -4.83 -4.19
C VAL A 28 3.21 -4.07 -5.26
N VAL A 29 1.89 -4.15 -5.15
CA VAL A 29 0.96 -3.36 -5.95
C VAL A 29 0.43 -2.24 -5.04
N ASP A 30 0.84 -1.02 -5.33
CA ASP A 30 0.38 0.17 -4.63
C ASP A 30 -0.92 0.65 -5.27
N VAL A 31 -2.01 0.60 -4.51
CA VAL A 31 -3.36 1.02 -4.95
C VAL A 31 -3.77 2.33 -4.28
N ARG A 32 -2.81 3.12 -3.74
CA ARG A 32 -3.12 4.39 -3.10
C ARG A 32 -3.43 5.45 -4.15
N LEU A 33 -4.53 6.18 -3.93
CA LEU A 33 -4.86 7.37 -4.72
C LEU A 33 -3.75 8.44 -4.63
N ASN A 34 -3.16 8.59 -3.44
CA ASN A 34 -2.04 9.52 -3.18
C ASN A 34 -0.88 8.75 -2.51
N ASN A 35 0.26 8.63 -3.19
CA ASN A 35 1.46 7.91 -2.70
C ASN A 35 2.70 8.82 -2.51
N THR A 36 2.53 10.13 -2.64
CA THR A 36 3.59 11.14 -2.49
C THR A 36 3.56 11.85 -1.12
N SER A 37 2.49 11.69 -0.34
CA SER A 37 2.29 12.41 0.93
C SER A 37 3.09 11.82 2.10
N GLN A 38 3.45 12.68 3.07
CA GLN A 38 4.39 12.38 4.17
C GLN A 38 3.78 11.61 5.37
N LEU A 39 2.75 10.78 5.20
CA LEU A 39 2.12 10.10 6.34
C LEU A 39 3.06 9.10 7.04
N ALA A 40 4.05 8.57 6.31
CA ALA A 40 5.23 7.90 6.87
C ALA A 40 6.34 7.93 5.82
N GLY A 41 7.49 8.54 6.11
CA GLY A 41 8.57 8.78 5.14
C GLY A 41 8.94 7.55 4.30
N PHE A 42 9.08 6.39 4.94
CA PHE A 42 9.41 5.11 4.29
C PHE A 42 8.35 4.56 3.32
N THR A 43 7.15 5.16 3.28
CA THR A 43 6.06 4.77 2.40
C THR A 43 5.88 5.70 1.20
N LYS A 44 6.72 6.73 1.05
CA LYS A 44 6.74 7.54 -0.17
C LYS A 44 7.10 6.67 -1.35
N LYS A 45 6.47 6.90 -2.52
CA LYS A 45 6.71 6.13 -3.75
C LYS A 45 8.19 5.86 -4.02
N GLY A 46 9.03 6.90 -4.05
CA GLY A 46 10.46 6.74 -4.33
C GLY A 46 11.19 5.89 -3.29
N ASP A 47 10.91 6.13 -2.01
CA ASP A 47 11.57 5.42 -0.92
C ASP A 47 11.13 3.96 -0.85
N ILE A 48 9.82 3.67 -0.97
CA ILE A 48 9.29 2.31 -0.90
C ILE A 48 9.74 1.47 -2.10
N GLU A 49 9.73 2.03 -3.32
CA GLU A 49 10.23 1.37 -4.52
C GLU A 49 11.71 1.01 -4.37
N PHE A 50 12.53 1.96 -3.90
CA PHE A 50 13.94 1.74 -3.63
C PHE A 50 14.15 0.65 -2.57
N PHE A 51 13.49 0.73 -1.41
CA PHE A 51 13.67 -0.24 -0.33
C PHE A 51 13.20 -1.65 -0.70
N LEU A 52 12.09 -1.78 -1.43
CA LEU A 52 11.60 -3.08 -1.90
C LEU A 52 12.62 -3.76 -2.80
N LYS A 53 13.22 -3.00 -3.71
CA LYS A 53 14.24 -3.50 -4.63
C LYS A 53 15.53 -3.86 -3.89
N GLU A 54 16.06 -2.95 -3.07
CA GLU A 54 17.37 -3.12 -2.45
C GLU A 54 17.37 -4.14 -1.30
N ILE A 55 16.30 -4.20 -0.50
CA ILE A 55 16.25 -5.10 0.67
C ILE A 55 15.77 -6.50 0.27
N TYR A 56 14.82 -6.59 -0.66
CA TYR A 56 14.10 -7.84 -0.94
C TYR A 56 14.08 -8.26 -2.41
N GLY A 57 14.60 -7.45 -3.34
CA GLY A 57 14.50 -7.74 -4.78
C GLY A 57 13.06 -7.80 -5.28
N LEU A 58 12.15 -7.07 -4.64
CA LEU A 58 10.73 -7.06 -4.99
C LEU A 58 10.44 -5.97 -6.02
N ASP A 59 9.55 -6.29 -6.97
CA ASP A 59 9.00 -5.31 -7.89
C ASP A 59 8.01 -4.38 -7.18
N TYR A 60 7.86 -3.18 -7.72
CA TYR A 60 6.86 -2.20 -7.29
C TYR A 60 6.09 -1.69 -8.51
N ILE A 61 4.76 -1.66 -8.42
CA ILE A 61 3.90 -0.99 -9.41
C ILE A 61 2.86 -0.14 -8.69
N HIS A 62 2.52 1.02 -9.27
CA HIS A 62 1.45 1.89 -8.78
C HIS A 62 0.27 1.81 -9.74
N LEU A 63 -0.86 1.31 -9.27
CA LEU A 63 -2.11 1.14 -10.02
C LEU A 63 -3.24 1.94 -9.34
N PRO A 64 -3.28 3.27 -9.51
CA PRO A 64 -4.32 4.12 -8.91
C PRO A 64 -5.73 3.85 -9.44
N GLU A 65 -5.89 3.16 -10.58
CA GLU A 65 -7.18 2.69 -11.09
C GLU A 65 -7.85 1.64 -10.18
N LEU A 66 -7.08 1.00 -9.30
CA LEU A 66 -7.58 0.10 -8.26
C LEU A 66 -7.78 0.82 -6.92
N ALA A 67 -7.54 2.14 -6.87
CA ALA A 67 -7.77 2.92 -5.67
C ALA A 67 -9.27 3.12 -5.43
N PRO A 68 -9.71 3.18 -4.16
CA PRO A 68 -11.07 3.62 -3.86
C PRO A 68 -11.31 5.03 -4.40
N THR A 69 -12.51 5.27 -4.93
CA THR A 69 -12.90 6.60 -5.39
C THR A 69 -12.89 7.60 -4.24
N ALA A 70 -12.81 8.89 -4.56
CA ALA A 70 -12.85 9.95 -3.55
C ALA A 70 -14.14 9.89 -2.71
N GLU A 71 -15.27 9.52 -3.31
CA GLU A 71 -16.53 9.32 -2.59
C GLU A 71 -16.44 8.19 -1.56
N ILE A 72 -15.84 7.05 -1.95
CA ILE A 72 -15.62 5.90 -1.05
C ILE A 72 -14.72 6.28 0.12
N MET A 73 -13.65 7.03 -0.16
CA MET A 73 -12.72 7.48 0.88
C MET A 73 -13.41 8.43 1.89
N GLU A 74 -14.26 9.34 1.42
CA GLU A 74 -14.96 10.28 2.29
C GLU A 74 -16.07 9.60 3.11
N ALA A 75 -16.76 8.61 2.54
CA ALA A 75 -17.72 7.78 3.28
C ALA A 75 -17.05 7.05 4.46
N GLY A 76 -15.88 6.44 4.22
CA GLY A 76 -15.10 5.79 5.26
C GLY A 76 -14.59 6.75 6.34
N ARG A 77 -14.18 7.97 5.97
CA ARG A 77 -13.70 8.99 6.92
C ARG A 77 -14.79 9.48 7.87
N LYS A 78 -16.05 9.46 7.42
CA LYS A 78 -17.23 9.84 8.21
C LYS A 78 -17.79 8.72 9.09
N GLY A 79 -17.14 7.55 9.09
CA GLY A 79 -17.59 6.38 9.85
C GLY A 79 -18.81 5.68 9.24
N GLY A 80 -19.09 5.93 7.95
CA GLY A 80 -20.14 5.22 7.21
C GLY A 80 -19.66 3.87 6.68
N ASP A 81 -20.61 2.96 6.43
CA ASP A 81 -20.33 1.69 5.77
C ASP A 81 -19.85 1.93 4.33
N ILE A 82 -18.77 1.24 3.96
CA ILE A 82 -18.18 1.31 2.63
C ILE A 82 -18.76 0.17 1.78
N ASP A 83 -19.58 0.49 0.77
CA ASP A 83 -20.04 -0.51 -0.20
C ASP A 83 -18.98 -0.73 -1.29
N ILE A 84 -18.22 -1.81 -1.15
CA ILE A 84 -17.13 -2.18 -2.06
C ILE A 84 -17.61 -2.88 -3.35
N ARG A 85 -18.92 -3.03 -3.58
CA ARG A 85 -19.46 -3.69 -4.77
C ARG A 85 -19.24 -2.93 -6.09
N HIS A 86 -18.76 -1.70 -6.01
CA HIS A 86 -18.48 -0.83 -7.16
C HIS A 86 -16.97 -0.64 -7.41
N LEU A 87 -16.12 -1.46 -6.76
CA LEU A 87 -14.67 -1.59 -7.01
C LEU A 87 -14.35 -2.78 -7.94
#